data_AF-A0A847Y3W4-F1
#
_entry.id   AF-A0A847Y3W4-F1
#
_cell.length_a   1.000
_cell.length_b   1.000
_cell.length_c   1.000
_cell.angle_alpha   90.00
_cell.angle_beta   90.00
_cell.angle_gamma   90.00
#
_symmetry.space_group_name_H-M   'P 1'
#
loop_
_entity.id
_entity.type
_entity.pdbx_description
1 polymer ?
#
loop_
_entity_poly.entity_id
_entity_poly.type
_entity_poly.pdbx_seq_one_letter_code
_entity_poly.pdbx_strand_id
1 'polypeptide(L)' 'MNWNQLILNGDIVYLFFKAFSLIFSFMYFIYALVIYRQTQIMNKALDTERKNIFSSISFLQLTVALIIILLALLLV' A
#
# COMPACT_ATOMS: atom_id res chain seq x y z
N MET A 1 13.99 13.26 -31.02
CA MET A 1 14.53 12.73 -29.75
C MET A 1 14.92 11.29 -30.00
N ASN A 2 16.18 10.91 -29.78
CA ASN A 2 16.71 9.60 -30.19
C ASN A 2 16.34 8.56 -29.13
N TRP A 3 15.58 7.52 -29.48
CA TRP A 3 15.05 6.53 -28.53
C TRP A 3 16.14 5.85 -27.69
N ASN A 4 17.32 5.66 -28.27
CA ASN A 4 18.47 5.10 -27.56
C ASN A 4 18.95 6.00 -26.40
N GLN A 5 18.84 7.33 -26.52
CA GLN A 5 19.26 8.24 -25.45
C GLN A 5 18.29 8.22 -24.26
N LEU A 6 16.99 8.08 -24.49
CA LEU A 6 15.98 7.96 -23.42
C LEU A 6 16.12 6.67 -22.59
N ILE A 7 16.53 5.57 -23.23
CA ILE A 7 16.78 4.29 -22.55
C ILE A 7 18.13 4.31 -21.83
N LEU A 8 19.18 4.86 -22.45
CA LEU A 8 20.52 4.97 -21.85
C LEU A 8 20.56 5.93 -20.66
N ASN A 9 19.71 6.95 -20.62
CA ASN A 9 19.61 7.88 -19.49
C ASN A 9 18.78 7.33 -18.32
N GLY A 10 18.14 6.16 -18.45
CA GLY A 10 17.36 5.53 -17.38
C GLY A 10 15.99 6.17 -17.09
N ASP A 11 15.64 7.26 -17.76
CA ASP A 11 14.40 8.03 -17.53
C ASP A 11 13.13 7.19 -17.72
N ILE A 12 13.10 6.34 -18.75
CA ILE A 12 11.96 5.45 -19.01
C ILE A 12 11.78 4.41 -17.89
N VAL A 13 12.89 3.86 -17.39
CA VAL A 13 12.87 2.87 -16.31
C VAL A 13 12.38 3.53 -15.03
N TYR A 14 12.87 4.74 -14.73
CA TYR A 14 12.42 5.52 -13.58
C TYR A 14 10.91 5.83 -13.64
N LEU A 15 10.41 6.32 -14.78
CA LEU A 15 8.98 6.60 -14.98
C LEU A 15 8.11 5.33 -14.85
N PHE A 16 8.61 4.18 -15.32
CA PHE A 16 7.94 2.90 -15.15
C PHE A 16 7.81 2.53 -13.67
N PHE A 17 8.92 2.49 -12.91
CA PHE A 17 8.87 2.17 -11.47
C PHE A 17 8.01 3.16 -10.69
N LYS A 18 8.05 4.45 -11.06
CA LYS A 18 7.24 5.51 -10.49
C LYS A 18 5.74 5.22 -10.64
N ALA A 19 5.27 4.92 -11.86
CA ALA A 19 3.86 4.58 -12.11
C ALA A 19 3.44 3.27 -11.43
N PHE A 20 4.30 2.24 -11.47
CA PHE A 20 4.01 0.96 -10.83
C PHE A 20 3.95 1.07 -9.30
N SER A 21 4.86 1.83 -8.69
CA SER A 21 4.84 2.09 -7.23
C SER A 21 3.53 2.71 -6.79
N LEU A 22 3.02 3.69 -7.54
CA LEU A 22 1.72 4.32 -7.26
C LEU A 22 0.58 3.28 -7.33
N ILE A 23 0.50 2.49 -8.40
CA ILE A 23 -0.53 1.46 -8.56
C ILE A 23 -0.47 0.43 -7.42
N PHE A 24 0.72 -0.08 -7.11
CA PHE A 24 0.91 -1.06 -6.05
C PHE A 24 0.60 -0.48 -4.66
N SER A 25 0.89 0.79 -4.41
CA SER A 25 0.51 1.45 -3.15
C SER A 25 -1.01 1.50 -2.96
N PHE A 26 -1.75 1.81 -4.02
CA PHE A 26 -3.21 1.78 -4.02
C PHE A 26 -3.76 0.37 -3.81
N MET A 27 -3.18 -0.62 -4.48
CA MET A 27 -3.56 -2.03 -4.28
C MET A 27 -3.31 -2.48 -2.84
N TYR A 28 -2.16 -2.10 -2.25
CA TYR A 28 -1.82 -2.42 -0.87
C TYR A 28 -2.80 -1.76 0.12
N PHE A 29 -3.22 -0.53 -0.13
CA PHE A 29 -4.24 0.15 0.68
C PHE A 29 -5.60 -0.54 0.63
N ILE A 30 -6.07 -0.93 -0.56
CA ILE A 30 -7.32 -1.69 -0.70
C ILE A 30 -7.22 -3.00 0.08
N TYR A 31 -6.09 -3.71 -0.05
CA TYR A 31 -5.82 -4.92 0.70
C TYR A 31 -5.88 -4.68 2.23
N ALA A 32 -5.18 -3.66 2.73
CA ALA A 32 -5.17 -3.32 4.16
C ALA A 32 -6.58 -2.96 4.67
N LEU A 33 -7.37 -2.25 3.87
CA LEU A 33 -8.76 -1.90 4.19
C LEU A 33 -9.65 -3.15 4.29
N VAL A 34 -9.50 -4.08 3.35
CA VAL A 34 -10.23 -5.36 3.37
C VAL A 34 -9.84 -6.17 4.60
N ILE A 35 -8.55 -6.29 4.91
CA ILE A 35 -8.07 -7.01 6.10
C ILE A 35 -8.61 -6.38 7.38
N TYR A 36 -8.57 -5.05 7.50
CA TYR A 36 -9.16 -4.35 8.65
C TYR A 36 -10.63 -4.71 8.84
N ARG A 37 -11.43 -4.68 7.77
CA ARG A 37 -12.85 -5.10 7.82
C ARG A 37 -13.01 -6.56 8.24
N GLN A 38 -12.19 -7.46 7.69
CA GLN A 38 -12.22 -8.87 8.07
C GLN A 38 -11.84 -9.09 9.54
N THR A 39 -10.85 -8.36 10.05
CA THR A 39 -10.47 -8.41 11.48
C THR A 39 -11.61 -7.95 12.38
N GLN A 40 -12.36 -6.91 12.00
CA GLN A 40 -13.54 -6.48 12.76
C GLN A 40 -14.65 -7.54 12.74
N ILE A 41 -14.90 -8.20 11.61
CA ILE A 41 -15.89 -9.28 11.51
C ILE A 41 -15.46 -10.48 12.38
N MET A 42 -14.18 -10.87 12.30
CA MET A 42 -13.61 -11.95 13.11
C MET A 42 -13.72 -11.64 14.62
N ASN A 43 -13.37 -10.43 15.04
CA ASN A 43 -13.45 -10.00 16.43
C ASN A 43 -14.90 -9.96 16.97
N LYS A 44 -15.91 -9.82 16.10
CA LYS A 44 -17.32 -9.94 16.49
C LYS A 44 -17.77 -11.39 16.60
N ALA A 45 -17.27 -12.26 15.71
CA ALA A 45 -17.69 -13.66 15.65
C ALA A 45 -16.98 -14.54 16.70
N LEU A 46 -15.71 -14.29 16.98
CA LEU A 46 -14.90 -15.10 17.88
C LEU A 46 -14.61 -14.31 19.16
N ASP A 47 -15.02 -14.86 20.30
CA ASP A 47 -14.66 -14.28 21.60
C ASP A 47 -13.23 -14.65 21.97
N THR A 48 -12.27 -13.89 21.44
CA THR A 48 -10.84 -14.04 21.75
C THR A 48 -10.38 -12.97 22.72
N GLU A 49 -9.60 -13.33 23.73
CA GLU A 49 -9.01 -12.36 24.69
C GLU A 49 -8.13 -11.30 24.00
N ARG A 50 -7.64 -11.59 22.78
CA ARG A 50 -6.71 -10.73 22.03
C ARG A 50 -7.36 -9.87 20.94
N LYS A 51 -8.70 -9.72 20.92
CA LYS A 51 -9.43 -8.86 19.97
C LYS A 51 -8.79 -7.48 19.76
N ASN A 52 -8.40 -6.84 20.86
CA ASN A 52 -7.79 -5.51 20.84
C ASN A 52 -6.44 -5.50 20.10
N ILE A 53 -5.62 -6.54 20.27
CA ILE A 53 -4.31 -6.63 19.60
C ILE A 53 -4.50 -6.74 18.09
N PHE A 54 -5.38 -7.64 17.64
CA PHE A 54 -5.68 -7.81 16.21
C PHE A 54 -6.27 -6.53 15.60
N SER A 55 -7.19 -5.86 16.31
CA SER A 55 -7.77 -4.59 15.87
C SER A 55 -6.70 -3.50 15.74
N SER A 56 -5.79 -3.38 16.70
CA SER A 56 -4.71 -2.38 16.66
C SER A 56 -3.70 -2.64 15.55
N ILE A 57 -3.30 -3.90 15.33
CA ILE A 57 -2.37 -4.26 14.25
C ILE A 57 -2.98 -3.96 12.88
N SER A 58 -4.24 -4.36 12.66
CA SER A 58 -4.92 -4.11 11.39
C SER A 58 -5.15 -2.61 11.14
N PHE A 59 -5.43 -1.82 12.19
CA PHE A 59 -5.50 -0.37 12.08
C PHE A 59 -4.15 0.25 11.73
N LEU A 60 -3.07 -0.16 12.40
CA LEU A 60 -1.71 0.31 12.10
C LEU A 60 -1.31 -0.03 10.67
N GLN A 61 -1.64 -1.23 10.19
CA GLN A 61 -1.42 -1.63 8.80
C GLN A 61 -2.15 -0.71 7.81
N LEU A 62 -3.39 -0.32 8.10
CA LEU A 62 -4.13 0.64 7.29
C LEU A 62 -3.46 2.02 7.28
N THR A 63 -2.97 2.49 8.44
CA THR A 63 -2.21 3.75 8.54
C THR A 63 -0.92 3.70 7.72
N VAL A 64 -0.17 2.60 7.81
CA VAL A 64 1.06 2.39 7.02
C VAL A 64 0.75 2.41 5.53
N ALA A 65 -0.32 1.76 5.09
CA ALA A 65 -0.72 1.78 3.69
C ALA A 65 -1.02 3.21 3.18
N LEU A 66 -1.66 4.03 4.02
CA LEU A 66 -1.95 5.43 3.70
C LEU A 66 -0.66 6.26 3.61
N ILE A 67 0.31 6.03 4.50
CA ILE A 67 1.65 6.65 4.43
C ILE A 67 2.36 6.25 3.14
N ILE A 68 2.30 4.97 2.74
CA ILE A 68 2.93 4.49 1.50
C ILE A 68 2.32 5.19 0.28
N ILE A 69 1.00 5.40 0.24
CA ILE A 69 0.37 6.19 -0.84
C ILE A 69 0.90 7.63 -0.86
N LEU A 70 0.98 8.29 0.29
CA LEU A 70 1.48 9.68 0.36
C LEU A 70 2.93 9.76 -0.10
N LEU A 71 3.78 8.81 0.31
CA LEU A 71 5.15 8.72 -0.17
C LEU A 71 5.18 8.45 -1.69
N ALA A 72 4.37 7.52 -2.19
CA ALA A 72 4.26 7.25 -3.61
C ALA A 72 3.63 8.39 -4.43
N LEU A 73 3.10 9.45 -3.81
CA LEU A 73 2.67 10.67 -4.48
C LEU A 73 3.74 11.78 -4.41
N LEU A 74 4.53 11.83 -3.33
CA LEU A 74 5.52 12.89 -3.09
C LEU A 74 6.91 12.56 -3.65
N LEU A 75 7.35 11.30 -3.55
CA LEU A 75 8.66 10.82 -4.00
C LEU A 75 8.70 10.48 -5.49
N VAL A 76 7.50 10.32 -6.05
CA VAL A 76 7.17 10.09 -7.46
C VAL A 76 7.20 11.45 -8.13
#